data_AF-A0A4R4SM95-F1
#
_entry.id   AF-A0A4R4SM95-F1
#
_cell.length_a   1.000
_cell.length_b   1.000
_cell.length_c   1.000
_cell.angle_alpha   90.00
_cell.angle_beta   90.00
_cell.angle_gamma   90.00
#
_symmetry.space_group_name_H-M   'P 1'
#
loop_
_entity.id
_entity.type
_entity.pdbx_description
1 polymer ?
#
loop_
_entity_poly.entity_id
_entity_poly.type
_entity_poly.pdbx_seq_one_letter_code
_entity_poly.pdbx_strand_id
1 'polypeptide(L)' 'MATLGHLSNERLAQHFATCTPFVWPSFHEGFGLPVHEALAAGAPVLAADTPVNREIAGGLVTPIF' A
#
# COMPACT_ATOMS: atom_id res chain seq x y z
N MET A 1 2.63 14.85 13.02
CA MET A 1 2.65 13.53 12.35
C MET A 1 3.11 12.51 13.39
N ALA A 2 2.38 11.41 13.60
CA ALA A 2 2.70 10.44 14.65
C ALA A 2 3.27 9.16 14.01
N THR A 3 4.33 8.62 14.61
CA THR A 3 4.89 7.31 14.23
C THR A 3 4.34 6.26 15.18
N LEU A 4 3.68 5.23 14.66
CA LEU A 4 2.99 4.21 15.46
C LEU A 4 3.93 3.11 16.01
N GLY A 5 5.18 3.09 15.55
CA GLY A 5 6.15 2.05 15.90
C GLY A 5 5.77 0.69 15.32
N HIS A 6 6.17 -0.39 15.99
CA HIS A 6 5.77 -1.73 15.61
C HIS A 6 4.29 -1.96 15.89
N LEU A 7 3.60 -2.58 14.92
CA LEU A 7 2.20 -2.95 14.99
C LEU A 7 2.09 -4.47 14.88
N SER A 8 1.15 -5.07 15.63
CA SER A 8 0.74 -6.44 15.35
C SER A 8 0.05 -6.50 13.98
N ASN A 9 -0.02 -7.68 13.39
CA ASN A 9 -0.66 -7.88 12.09
C ASN A 9 -2.13 -7.44 12.09
N GLU A 10 -2.85 -7.69 13.18
CA GLU A 10 -4.25 -7.29 13.34
C GLU A 10 -4.41 -5.76 13.35
N ARG A 11 -3.50 -5.07 14.05
CA ARG A 11 -3.51 -3.60 14.12
C ARG A 11 -3.13 -3.00 12.77
N LEU A 12 -2.13 -3.57 12.09
CA LEU A 12 -1.74 -3.15 10.75
C LEU A 12 -2.91 -3.31 9.76
N ALA A 13 -3.59 -4.46 9.78
CA ALA A 13 -4.77 -4.70 8.95
C ALA A 13 -5.92 -3.72 9.25
N GLN A 14 -6.17 -3.40 10.52
CA GLN A 14 -7.16 -2.38 10.90
C GLN A 14 -6.79 -1.00 10.35
N HIS A 15 -5.51 -0.63 10.36
CA HIS A 15 -5.06 0.62 9.78
C HIS A 15 -5.25 0.66 8.26
N PHE A 16 -4.96 -0.43 7.55
CA PHE A 16 -5.27 -0.51 6.12
C PHE A 16 -6.78 -0.41 5.85
N ALA A 17 -7.60 -1.15 6.59
CA ALA A 17 -9.06 -1.17 6.39
C ALA A 17 -9.76 0.17 6.69
N THR A 18 -9.11 1.07 7.43
CA THR A 18 -9.70 2.35 7.87
C THR A 18 -8.97 3.59 7.34
N CYS A 19 -7.90 3.43 6.57
CA CYS A 19 -7.19 4.56 5.99
C CYS A 19 -7.99 5.22 4.86
N THR A 20 -7.74 6.51 4.63
CA THR A 20 -8.36 7.24 3.50
C THR A 20 -7.62 6.94 2.20
N PRO A 21 -6.29 7.15 2.14
CA PRO A 21 -5.46 6.33 1.26
C PRO A 21 -4.22 5.75 1.95
N PHE A 22 -3.79 4.59 1.47
CA PHE A 22 -2.42 4.11 1.64
C PHE A 22 -1.54 4.66 0.51
N VAL A 23 -0.42 5.29 0.86
CA VAL A 23 0.51 5.89 -0.10
C VAL A 23 1.78 5.07 -0.15
N TRP A 24 2.11 4.59 -1.34
CA TRP A 24 3.28 3.77 -1.66
C TRP A 24 4.21 4.47 -2.66
N PRO A 25 5.04 5.42 -2.20
CA PRO A 25 5.86 6.25 -3.08
C PRO A 25 7.18 5.59 -3.50
N SER A 26 7.26 4.25 -3.46
CA SER A 26 8.51 3.54 -3.72
C SER A 26 8.76 3.28 -5.21
N PHE A 27 9.97 3.57 -5.65
CA PHE A 27 10.43 3.36 -7.04
C PHE A 27 11.20 2.06 -7.26
N HIS A 28 11.56 1.34 -6.19
CA HIS A 28 12.33 0.10 -6.25
C HIS A 28 11.76 -0.89 -5.26
N GLU A 29 11.21 -1.98 -5.77
CA GLU A 29 10.52 -2.96 -4.95
C GLU A 29 10.88 -4.39 -5.32
N GLY A 30 10.77 -5.26 -4.32
CA GLY A 30 10.72 -6.69 -4.51
C GLY A 30 9.30 -7.13 -4.87
N PHE A 31 8.64 -7.83 -3.96
CA PHE A 31 7.33 -8.43 -4.21
C PHE A 31 6.13 -7.47 -3.97
N GLY A 32 6.34 -6.33 -3.30
CA GLY A 32 5.27 -5.36 -3.01
C GLY A 32 4.17 -5.86 -2.07
N LEU A 33 4.53 -6.68 -1.08
CA LEU A 33 3.60 -7.18 -0.05
C LEU A 33 2.74 -6.08 0.58
N PRO A 34 3.26 -4.88 0.93
CA PRO A 34 2.42 -3.85 1.54
C PRO A 34 1.30 -3.34 0.63
N VAL A 35 1.52 -3.32 -0.69
CA VAL A 35 0.46 -2.97 -1.67
C VAL A 35 -0.61 -4.06 -1.69
N HIS A 36 -0.21 -5.33 -1.72
CA HIS A 36 -1.15 -6.44 -1.68
C HIS A 36 -1.96 -6.50 -0.38
N GLU A 37 -1.33 -6.28 0.76
CA GLU A 37 -1.99 -6.26 2.06
C GLU A 37 -3.01 -5.12 2.15
N ALA A 38 -2.63 -3.92 1.68
CA ALA A 38 -3.53 -2.77 1.62
C ALA A 38 -4.74 -3.03 0.71
N LEU A 39 -4.50 -3.54 -0.51
CA LEU A 39 -5.57 -3.89 -1.45
C LEU A 39 -6.50 -4.98 -0.89
N ALA A 40 -5.95 -6.02 -0.26
CA ALA A 40 -6.72 -7.09 0.37
C ALA A 40 -7.60 -6.59 1.53
N ALA A 41 -7.14 -5.57 2.25
CA ALA A 41 -7.90 -4.90 3.30
C ALA A 41 -8.94 -3.88 2.77
N GLY A 42 -9.02 -3.68 1.45
CA GLY A 42 -9.93 -2.72 0.82
C GLY A 42 -9.48 -1.27 0.87
N ALA A 43 -8.20 -1.01 1.19
CA ALA A 43 -7.65 0.33 1.23
C ALA A 43 -7.58 0.94 -0.19
N PRO A 44 -7.95 2.22 -0.38
CA PRO A 44 -7.56 2.96 -1.56
C PRO A 44 -6.04 3.11 -1.59
N VAL A 45 -5.38 2.71 -2.68
CA VAL A 45 -3.93 2.73 -2.80
C VAL A 45 -3.46 3.72 -3.87
N LEU A 46 -2.54 4.59 -3.49
CA LEU A 46 -1.77 5.44 -4.38
C LEU A 46 -0.34 4.89 -4.47
N ALA A 47 0.17 4.61 -5.67
CA ALA A 47 1.51 4.02 -5.84
C ALA A 47 2.33 4.73 -6.92
N ALA A 48 3.66 4.78 -6.74
CA ALA A 48 4.57 5.36 -7.74
C ALA A 48 4.39 4.68 -9.11
N ASP A 49 4.42 5.43 -10.22
CA ASP A 49 4.06 4.92 -11.55
C ASP A 49 5.20 4.12 -12.23
N THR A 50 5.60 3.01 -11.60
CA THR A 50 6.69 2.13 -12.06
C THR A 50 6.14 0.85 -12.70
N PRO A 51 6.90 0.21 -13.63
CA PRO A 51 6.52 -1.08 -14.19
C PRO A 51 6.21 -2.15 -13.12
N VAL A 52 7.03 -2.19 -12.06
CA VAL A 52 6.89 -3.14 -10.96
C VAL A 52 5.60 -2.90 -10.17
N ASN A 53 5.30 -1.65 -9.82
CA ASN A 53 4.07 -1.34 -9.08
C ASN A 53 2.81 -1.62 -9.93
N ARG A 54 2.85 -1.38 -11.24
CA ARG A 54 1.73 -1.70 -12.14
C ARG A 54 1.47 -3.21 -12.21
N GLU A 55 2.52 -4.01 -12.25
CA GLU A 55 2.44 -5.47 -12.27
C GLU A 55 1.86 -6.01 -10.96
N ILE A 56 2.43 -5.63 -9.83
CA ILE A 56 2.02 -6.08 -8.48
C ILE A 56 0.59 -5.63 -8.16
N ALA A 57 0.22 -4.42 -8.55
CA ALA A 57 -1.10 -3.86 -8.28
C ALA A 57 -2.23 -4.47 -9.13
N GLY A 58 -1.90 -5.15 -10.24
CA GLY A 58 -2.91 -5.62 -11.19
C GLY A 58 -3.85 -4.51 -11.72
N GLY A 59 -3.39 -3.27 -11.76
CA GLY A 59 -4.20 -2.10 -12.18
C GLY A 59 -5.22 -1.59 -11.16
N LEU A 60 -5.19 -2.06 -9.91
CA LEU A 60 -6.13 -1.65 -8.85
C LEU A 60 -5.70 -0.39 -8.07
N VAL A 61 -4.55 0.19 -8.42
CA VAL A 61 -3.98 1.35 -7.73
C VAL A 61 -4.09 2.60 -8.60
N THR A 62 -4.22 3.76 -7.97
CA THR A 62 -4.08 5.03 -8.67
C THR A 62 -2.59 5.39 -8.77
N PRO A 63 -2.02 5.55 -9.97
CA PRO A 63 -0.63 5.93 -10.12
C PRO A 63 -0.41 7.38 -9.65
N ILE A 64 0.70 7.61 -8.95
CA ILE A 64 1.18 8.93 -8.56
C ILE A 64 2.63 9.07 -9.03
N PHE A 65 2.97 10.20 -9.65
CA PHE A 65 4.31 10.56 -10.17
C PHE A 65 5.04 9.54 -11.05
#